data_AF-A0A2I1HYN4-F1
#
_entry.id   AF-A0A2I1HYN4-F1
#
_cell.length_a   1.000
_cell.length_b   1.000
_cell.length_c   1.000
_cell.angle_alpha   90.00
_cell.angle_beta   90.00
_cell.angle_gamma   90.00
#
_symmetry.space_group_name_H-M   'P 1'
#
loop_
_entity.id
_entity.type
_entity.pdbx_description
1 polymer ?
#
loop_
_entity_poly.entity_id
_entity_poly.type
_entity_poly.pdbx_seq_one_letter_code
_entity_poly.pdbx_strand_id
1 'polypeptide(L)' 'MENISVTGEFGRKPVLSFDGTPSDELVVEVLHAGDGQEVEAGDTITCHYYGAVFGSKADFDNSFDRGGALSFQIGVGMVI' A
#
# COMPACT_ATOMS: atom_id res chain seq x y z
N MET A 1 6.31 3.75 -11.93
CA MET A 1 6.80 4.72 -10.93
C MET A 1 8.31 4.86 -11.14
N GLU A 2 8.86 6.05 -11.39
CA GLU A 2 10.27 6.18 -11.83
C GLU A 2 11.30 6.06 -10.70
N ASN A 3 10.91 6.41 -9.47
CA ASN A 3 11.79 6.62 -8.32
C ASN A 3 11.56 5.64 -7.16
N ILE A 4 10.67 4.66 -7.33
CA ILE A 4 10.32 3.67 -6.33
C ILE A 4 10.31 2.29 -6.98
N SER A 5 10.99 1.34 -6.35
CA SER A 5 10.95 -0.07 -6.72
C SER A 5 10.31 -0.89 -5.61
N VAL A 6 9.42 -1.80 -5.98
CA VAL A 6 8.75 -2.72 -5.06
C VAL A 6 9.19 -4.15 -5.37
N THR A 7 9.65 -4.86 -4.36
CA THR A 7 10.07 -6.27 -4.48
C THR A 7 9.49 -7.12 -3.35
N GLY A 8 9.52 -8.43 -3.51
CA GLY A 8 8.94 -9.40 -2.58
C GLY A 8 7.88 -10.26 -3.23
N GLU A 9 7.42 -11.27 -2.50
CA GLU A 9 6.34 -12.16 -2.94
C GLU A 9 4.98 -11.50 -2.68
N PHE A 10 4.04 -11.66 -3.62
CA PHE A 10 2.66 -11.22 -3.42
C PHE A 10 2.06 -11.83 -2.14
N GLY A 11 1.36 -11.02 -1.36
CA GLY A 11 0.80 -11.43 -0.06
C GLY A 11 1.80 -11.47 1.10
N ARG A 12 3.08 -11.12 0.88
CA ARG A 12 4.09 -10.94 1.93
C ARG A 12 4.42 -9.46 2.11
N LYS A 13 5.07 -9.13 3.24
CA LYS A 13 5.59 -7.77 3.49
C LYS A 13 6.52 -7.38 2.34
N PRO A 14 6.22 -6.33 1.56
CA PRO A 14 7.06 -5.90 0.45
C PRO A 14 8.33 -5.22 0.96
N VAL A 15 9.34 -5.15 0.08
CA VAL A 15 10.56 -4.35 0.27
C VAL A 15 10.51 -3.19 -0.71
N LEU A 16 10.55 -1.96 -0.18
CA LEU A 16 10.60 -0.73 -0.95
C LEU A 16 12.02 -0.20 -1.05
N SER A 17 12.40 0.24 -2.25
CA SER A 17 13.64 0.98 -2.51
C SER A 17 13.29 2.32 -3.15
N PHE A 18 13.96 3.37 -2.71
CA PHE A 18 13.75 4.75 -3.16
C PHE A 18 15.02 5.28 -3.83
N ASP A 19 14.88 5.97 -4.95
CA ASP A 19 15.96 6.69 -5.62
C ASP A 19 15.53 8.12 -5.94
N GLY A 20 16.46 9.07 -5.94
CA GLY A 20 16.16 10.48 -6.22
C GLY A 20 15.20 11.14 -5.19
N THR A 21 14.24 11.92 -5.69
CA THR A 21 13.28 12.71 -4.88
C THR A 21 11.86 12.22 -5.06
N PRO A 22 10.97 12.36 -4.06
CA PRO A 22 9.56 12.00 -4.20
C PRO A 22 8.85 12.87 -5.25
N SER A 23 7.75 12.35 -5.79
CA SER A 23 6.83 13.12 -6.65
C SER A 23 6.02 14.11 -5.81
N ASP A 24 5.66 15.26 -6.38
CA ASP A 24 4.70 16.20 -5.80
C ASP A 24 3.23 15.76 -6.01
N GLU A 25 3.02 14.74 -6.85
CA GLU A 25 1.70 14.18 -7.17
C GLU A 25 1.51 12.77 -6.61
N LEU A 26 0.25 12.39 -6.39
CA LEU A 26 -0.13 11.01 -6.08
C LEU A 26 0.04 10.14 -7.33
N VAL A 27 0.92 9.15 -7.24
CA VAL A 27 1.15 8.16 -8.30
C VAL A 27 0.65 6.79 -7.83
N VAL A 28 -0.13 6.13 -8.69
CA VAL A 28 -0.67 4.78 -8.45
C VAL A 28 -0.15 3.84 -9.52
N GLU A 29 0.40 2.70 -9.10
CA GLU A 29 0.84 1.64 -10.00
C GLU A 29 0.29 0.29 -9.52
N VAL A 30 -0.34 -0.45 -10.43
CA VAL A 30 -0.86 -1.80 -10.16
C VAL A 30 0.21 -2.82 -10.51
N LEU A 31 0.81 -3.44 -9.49
CA LEU A 31 1.83 -4.48 -9.67
C LEU A 31 1.24 -5.86 -10.01
N HIS A 32 0.06 -6.15 -9.44
CA HIS A 32 -0.67 -7.38 -9.68
C HIS A 32 -2.18 -7.09 -9.62
N ALA A 33 -2.85 -7.17 -10.77
CA ALA A 33 -4.29 -6.96 -10.85
C ALA A 33 -5.04 -8.18 -10.32
N GLY A 34 -6.08 -7.94 -9.52
CA GLY A 34 -7.07 -8.96 -9.19
C GLY A 34 -8.09 -9.14 -10.32
N ASP A 35 -8.85 -10.23 -10.26
CA ASP A 35 -9.94 -10.59 -11.19
C ASP A 35 -11.33 -10.49 -10.55
N GLY A 36 -11.40 -9.98 -9.32
CA GLY A 36 -12.64 -9.80 -8.56
C GLY A 36 -13.47 -8.59 -8.99
N GLN A 37 -14.58 -8.38 -8.29
CA GLN A 37 -15.44 -7.21 -8.48
C GLN A 37 -14.70 -5.91 -8.17
N GLU A 38 -15.03 -4.86 -8.91
CA GLU A 38 -14.64 -3.49 -8.55
C GLU A 38 -15.19 -3.10 -7.17
N VAL A 39 -14.35 -2.44 -6.39
CA VAL A 39 -14.65 -1.99 -5.03
C VAL A 39 -15.23 -0.58 -5.09
N GLU A 40 -16.33 -0.34 -4.39
CA GLU A 40 -17.02 0.95 -4.35
C GLU A 40 -16.95 1.60 -2.96
N ALA A 41 -17.19 2.92 -2.90
CA ALA A 41 -17.23 3.64 -1.64
C ALA A 41 -18.35 3.09 -0.73
N GLY A 42 -18.01 2.77 0.52
CA GLY A 42 -18.91 2.16 1.51
C GLY A 42 -18.71 0.65 1.67
N ASP A 43 -18.05 -0.01 0.72
CA ASP A 43 -17.73 -1.44 0.82
C ASP A 43 -16.81 -1.70 2.01
N THR A 44 -17.07 -2.82 2.71
CA THR A 44 -16.15 -3.32 3.73
C THR A 44 -15.09 -4.18 3.08
N ILE A 45 -13.85 -3.70 3.10
CA ILE A 45 -12.69 -4.44 2.58
C ILE A 45 -11.79 -4.89 3.72
N THR A 46 -11.01 -5.94 3.48
CA THR A 46 -9.93 -6.37 4.36
C THR A 46 -8.64 -6.43 3.56
N CYS A 47 -7.61 -5.69 3.99
CA CYS A 47 -6.35 -5.65 3.29
C CYS A 47 -5.14 -5.63 4.22
N HIS A 48 -4.03 -6.14 3.71
CA HIS A 48 -2.72 -5.82 4.25
C HIS A 48 -2.18 -4.56 3.59
N TYR A 49 -1.55 -3.71 4.39
CA TYR A 49 -0.85 -2.50 3.94
C TYR A 49 0.55 -2.39 4.57
N TYR A 50 1.40 -1.65 3.88
CA TYR A 50 2.74 -1.25 4.31
C TYR A 50 2.96 0.21 3.91
N GLY A 51 3.10 1.09 4.89
CA GLY A 51 3.37 2.51 4.74
C GLY A 51 4.81 2.84 5.12
N ALA A 52 5.50 3.59 4.26
CA ALA A 52 6.87 4.05 4.49
C ALA A 52 7.00 5.53 4.12
N VAL A 53 7.96 6.21 4.75
CA VAL A 53 8.36 7.56 4.37
C VAL A 53 9.43 7.46 3.27
N PHE A 54 9.29 8.22 2.20
CA PHE A 54 10.24 8.21 1.08
C PHE A 54 11.69 8.40 1.56
N GLY A 55 12.59 7.51 1.16
CA GLY A 55 14.01 7.54 1.52
C GLY A 55 14.32 7.17 2.99
N SER A 56 13.30 6.94 3.82
CA SER A 56 13.49 6.49 5.21
C SER A 56 13.79 4.99 5.26
N LYS A 57 14.59 4.59 6.26
CA LYS A 57 14.78 3.18 6.63
C LYS A 57 13.74 2.67 7.63
N ALA A 58 12.93 3.57 8.19
CA ALA A 58 11.90 3.25 9.15
C ALA A 58 10.53 3.23 8.48
N ASP A 59 9.78 2.16 8.76
CA ASP A 59 8.37 2.02 8.43
C ASP A 59 7.58 3.13 9.12
N PHE A 60 6.60 3.69 8.43
CA PHE A 60 5.63 4.60 9.04
C PHE A 60 4.57 3.79 9.80
N ASP A 61 3.99 2.80 9.12
CA ASP A 61 3.03 1.88 9.71
C ASP A 61 2.90 0.62 8.84
N ASN A 62 2.68 -0.55 9.43
CA ASN A 62 2.45 -1.77 8.66
C ASN A 62 1.59 -2.83 9.37
N SER A 63 0.79 -3.53 8.58
CA SER A 63 -0.09 -4.61 9.05
C SER A 63 0.59 -5.98 9.15
N PHE A 64 1.63 -6.21 8.35
CA PHE A 64 2.28 -7.51 8.22
C PHE A 64 3.03 -7.90 9.50
N ASP A 65 3.78 -6.98 10.11
CA ASP A 65 4.52 -7.21 11.35
C ASP A 65 3.58 -7.37 12.55
N ARG A 66 2.39 -6.76 12.49
CA ARG A 66 1.33 -6.96 13.48
C ARG A 66 0.64 -8.32 13.34
N GLY A 67 0.84 -9.03 12.23
CA GLY A 67 0.29 -10.36 12.00
C GLY A 67 -1.19 -10.39 11.60
N GLY A 68 -1.79 -9.26 11.24
CA GLY A 68 -3.22 -9.19 10.90
C GLY A 68 -3.56 -8.08 9.93
N ALA A 69 -4.43 -8.39 8.97
CA ALA A 69 -5.01 -7.43 8.05
C ALA A 69 -5.95 -6.46 8.78
N LEU A 70 -6.21 -5.31 8.16
CA LEU A 70 -7.18 -4.33 8.67
C LEU A 70 -8.48 -4.46 7.88
N SER A 71 -9.62 -4.48 8.58
CA SER A 71 -10.96 -4.43 8.00
C SER A 71 -11.60 -3.08 8.24
N PHE A 72 -12.10 -2.44 7.18
CA PHE A 72 -12.69 -1.09 7.25
C PHE A 72 -13.59 -0.80 6.05
N GLN A 73 -14.39 0.26 6.13
CA GLN A 73 -15.16 0.77 4.99
C GLN A 73 -14.31 1.74 4.15
N ILE A 74 -14.22 1.49 2.85
CA ILE A 74 -13.43 2.31 1.92
C ILE A 74 -14.21 3.55 1.46
N GLY A 75 -13.52 4.64 1.15
CA GLY A 75 -14.12 5.84 0.52
C GLY A 75 -15.05 6.68 1.41
N VAL A 76 -15.10 6.42 2.71
CA VAL A 76 -15.98 7.13 3.68
C VAL A 76 -15.21 7.95 4.72
N GLY A 77 -13.92 8.21 4.52
CA GLY A 77 -13.08 9.03 5.40
C GLY A 77 -12.57 8.33 6.67
N MET A 78 -12.67 6.99 6.73
CA MET A 78 -12.17 6.18 7.85
C MET A 78 -10.67 5.86 7.76
N VAL A 79 -10.10 5.96 6.56
CA VAL A 79 -8.68 5.82 6.25
C VAL A 79 -8.25 6.95 5.31
N ILE A 80 -6.95 7.25 5.29
CA ILE A 80 -6.34 8.32 4.48
C ILE A 80 -6.15 7.86 3.04
#